data_AF-A0A8R1DFZ1-F1
#
_entry.id   AF-A0A8R1DFZ1-F1
#
_cell.length_a   1.000
_cell.length_b   1.000
_cell.length_c   1.000
_cell.angle_alpha   90.00
_cell.angle_beta   90.00
_cell.angle_gamma   90.00
#
_symmetry.space_group_name_H-M   'P 1'
#
loop_
_entity.id
_entity.type
_entity.pdbx_description
1 polymer ?
#
loop_
_entity_poly.entity_id
_entity_poly.type
_entity_poly.pdbx_seq_one_letter_code
_entity_poly.pdbx_strand_id
1 'polypeptide(L)'
;MRSLFFFCLFVTVNGNENENENKNGFDFIEDSYRKYADKNTDPCDNFYRHACPLGSPDGLDDEVFSNFFRDKLEKLPNILDQYSIARDFLEIDELDGPIKHIADFYQNLCENGQNTTILLEQLEPFFSQFPNACNGQACLLYIQKDPNCQRGADNLRGTIMEYLEKHDPSAQFFEAFRKLLNLIKILNVHVGENVQSGVQQTKDMLAEMKETVLDWIKSTPWAINNNVEDATIAIMSPTIIHENYTDTWLSSIEELAELEISYNECKITYEYSEKANVLCFFLVAMKHNDLAPSEFFTETGAFIWYPYISLGFENYYIAKHSANMASNIGFVGFTIGHELSHMLIKSTVGDYLTYFSKVSKDCIQNQFNATCKEFKEESCITVNHQLDENGADILGVQLAYHVLKKHFGDDLMEIHKSLGIPQQQLFFYALAYSFCSGTPGKASILDVHSAGYIRVNAMISQLPGFQKAFECSGDSRMITSATEQCDIYGKNAPENKRH
;
A
#
# COMPACT_ATOMS: atom_id res chain seq x y z
N MET A 1 40.44 -9.83 -41.68
CA MET A 1 40.60 -10.31 -40.29
C MET A 1 41.39 -9.27 -39.51
N ARG A 2 40.72 -8.43 -38.72
CA ARG A 2 41.34 -7.46 -37.81
C ARG A 2 41.00 -7.91 -36.40
N SER A 3 42.01 -8.32 -35.63
CA SER A 3 41.87 -8.66 -34.21
C SER A 3 41.67 -7.38 -33.38
N LEU A 4 40.57 -7.32 -32.63
CA LEU A 4 40.34 -6.36 -31.57
C LEU A 4 40.96 -6.90 -30.28
N PHE A 5 41.92 -6.16 -29.73
CA PHE A 5 42.41 -6.34 -28.36
C PHE A 5 41.40 -5.69 -27.41
N PHE A 6 40.77 -6.52 -26.56
CA PHE A 6 40.01 -6.07 -25.39
C PHE A 6 40.99 -5.71 -24.28
N PHE A 7 40.98 -4.45 -23.83
CA PHE A 7 41.63 -4.02 -22.60
C PHE A 7 40.59 -4.09 -21.47
N CYS A 8 40.72 -5.08 -20.57
CA CYS A 8 40.00 -5.10 -19.31
C CYS A 8 40.59 -4.00 -18.40
N LEU A 9 39.82 -2.97 -18.09
CA LEU A 9 40.09 -2.11 -16.95
C LEU A 9 39.51 -2.78 -15.70
N PHE A 10 40.38 -3.30 -14.84
CA PHE A 10 40.05 -3.58 -13.45
C PHE A 10 39.84 -2.24 -12.73
N VAL A 11 38.59 -1.90 -12.41
CA VAL A 11 38.29 -0.85 -11.43
C VAL A 11 38.34 -1.51 -10.06
N THR A 12 39.31 -1.09 -9.26
CA THR A 12 39.36 -1.38 -7.83
C THR A 12 38.29 -0.55 -7.14
N VAL A 13 37.36 -1.21 -6.45
CA VAL A 13 36.40 -0.56 -5.56
C VAL A 13 37.16 -0.09 -4.32
N ASN A 14 37.56 1.18 -4.32
CA ASN A 14 37.92 1.87 -3.08
C ASN A 14 36.65 2.49 -2.52
N GLY A 15 36.24 1.98 -1.36
CA GLY A 15 35.17 2.55 -0.55
C GLY A 15 35.46 4.00 -0.22
N ASN A 16 34.59 4.86 -0.73
CA ASN A 16 34.27 6.16 -0.16
C ASN A 16 32.88 6.48 -0.71
N GLU A 17 31.86 5.87 -0.09
CA GLU A 17 30.49 6.32 -0.27
C GLU A 17 30.42 7.77 0.20
N ASN A 18 30.07 8.65 -0.73
CA ASN A 18 29.84 10.04 -0.43
C ASN A 18 28.63 10.14 0.51
N GLU A 19 28.86 10.44 1.79
CA GLU A 19 27.86 10.81 2.81
C GLU A 19 27.04 12.09 2.49
N ASN A 20 26.92 12.49 1.22
CA ASN A 20 26.26 13.73 0.80
C ASN A 20 25.41 13.57 -0.48
N GLU A 21 24.72 12.44 -0.65
CA GLU A 21 23.57 12.39 -1.56
C GLU A 21 22.34 13.05 -0.90
N ASN A 22 22.20 14.36 -1.13
CA ASN A 22 20.94 15.10 -1.21
C ASN A 22 19.88 14.88 -0.09
N LYS A 23 20.10 15.51 1.08
CA LYS A 23 19.09 15.67 2.16
C LYS A 23 17.97 16.67 1.78
N ASN A 24 17.19 16.38 0.73
CA ASN A 24 16.03 17.20 0.32
C ASN A 24 14.68 16.62 0.79
N GLY A 25 14.67 15.62 1.68
CA GLY A 25 13.48 15.03 2.28
C GLY A 25 13.49 15.15 3.81
N PHE A 26 12.32 14.92 4.43
CA PHE A 26 12.20 14.91 5.89
C PHE A 26 12.47 13.50 6.44
N ASP A 27 12.89 13.41 7.70
CA ASP A 27 13.13 12.11 8.35
C ASP A 27 11.94 11.80 9.26
N PHE A 28 11.03 10.97 8.77
CA PHE A 28 9.79 10.64 9.46
C PHE A 28 10.02 10.16 10.90
N ILE A 29 11.05 9.35 11.15
CA ILE A 29 11.29 8.73 12.45
C ILE A 29 11.89 9.75 13.42
N GLU A 30 12.92 10.48 13.00
CA GLU A 30 13.53 11.52 13.84
C GLU A 30 12.53 12.65 14.15
N ASP A 31 11.78 13.09 13.13
CA ASP A 31 10.79 14.17 13.28
C ASP A 31 9.63 13.74 14.19
N SER A 32 9.17 12.49 14.04
CA SER A 32 8.14 11.91 14.91
C SER A 32 8.64 11.79 16.35
N TYR A 33 9.87 11.34 16.58
CA TYR A 33 10.46 11.31 17.93
C TYR A 33 10.53 12.68 18.57
N ARG A 34 10.98 13.70 17.84
CA ARG A 34 11.08 15.06 18.38
C ARG A 34 9.71 15.61 18.76
N LYS A 35 8.68 15.30 17.97
CA LYS A 35 7.35 15.88 18.09
C LYS A 35 6.46 15.13 19.08
N TYR A 36 6.52 13.80 19.12
CA TYR A 36 5.51 12.98 19.80
C TYR A 36 6.03 12.17 20.99
N ALA A 37 7.31 11.80 21.06
CA ALA A 37 7.78 11.01 22.21
C ALA A 37 7.63 11.81 23.53
N ASP A 38 6.90 11.28 24.51
CA ASP A 38 6.66 11.95 25.79
C ASP A 38 7.81 11.72 26.77
N LYS A 39 8.76 12.66 26.75
CA LYS A 39 9.97 12.67 27.59
C LYS A 39 9.70 12.77 29.10
N ASN A 40 8.44 12.96 29.53
CA ASN A 40 8.07 13.03 30.95
C ASN A 40 7.49 11.72 31.48
N THR A 41 7.26 10.72 30.61
CA THR A 41 6.77 9.40 31.01
C THR A 41 7.91 8.39 31.02
N ASP A 42 7.80 7.39 31.89
CA ASP A 42 8.78 6.31 31.97
C ASP A 42 8.52 5.27 30.85
N PRO A 43 9.43 5.08 29.89
CA PRO A 43 9.29 4.04 28.86
C PRO A 43 9.20 2.62 29.44
N CYS A 44 9.68 2.40 30.66
CA CYS A 44 9.63 1.12 31.36
C CYS A 44 8.27 0.82 32.00
N ASP A 45 7.40 1.83 32.17
CA ASP A 45 6.02 1.66 32.63
C ASP A 45 5.08 1.32 31.48
N ASN A 46 5.11 2.06 30.38
CA ASN A 46 4.31 1.75 29.19
C ASN A 46 4.99 2.36 27.95
N PHE A 47 5.75 1.54 27.23
CA PHE A 47 6.53 2.02 26.09
C PHE A 47 5.63 2.60 24.98
N TYR A 48 4.53 1.92 24.62
CA TYR A 48 3.62 2.41 23.60
C TYR A 48 3.12 3.82 23.93
N ARG A 49 2.67 4.08 25.16
CA ARG A 49 2.18 5.42 25.54
C ARG A 49 3.29 6.45 25.73
N HIS A 50 4.51 6.00 25.99
CA HIS A 50 5.68 6.86 25.94
C HIS A 50 6.00 7.32 24.50
N ALA A 51 5.92 6.43 23.52
CA ALA A 51 6.17 6.75 22.11
C ALA A 51 4.96 7.42 21.41
N CYS A 52 3.74 7.03 21.78
CA CYS A 52 2.46 7.43 21.19
C CYS A 52 1.51 7.99 22.28
N PRO A 53 1.77 9.20 22.81
CA PRO A 53 0.96 9.76 23.88
C PRO A 53 -0.46 10.09 23.41
N LEU A 54 -1.40 10.11 24.35
CA LEU A 54 -2.77 10.54 24.07
C LEU A 54 -2.79 11.96 23.50
N GLY A 55 -3.60 12.18 22.47
CA GLY A 55 -3.66 13.42 21.70
C GLY A 55 -2.69 13.51 20.52
N SER A 56 -1.88 12.48 20.26
CA SER A 56 -1.18 12.32 18.97
C SER A 56 -2.18 12.07 17.82
N PRO A 57 -1.74 12.09 16.55
CA PRO A 57 -2.48 11.54 15.43
C PRO A 57 -3.01 10.11 15.69
N ASP A 58 -4.18 9.80 15.14
CA ASP A 58 -4.66 8.43 14.97
C ASP A 58 -4.14 7.91 13.62
N GLY A 59 -3.13 7.02 13.63
CA GLY A 59 -2.37 6.65 12.43
C GLY A 59 -1.31 7.70 12.11
N LEU A 60 -0.16 7.63 12.79
CA LEU A 60 0.84 8.70 12.71
C LEU A 60 1.52 8.79 11.34
N ASP A 61 1.94 7.67 10.79
CA ASP A 61 2.45 7.56 9.42
C ASP A 61 1.39 7.96 8.40
N ASP A 62 0.17 7.46 8.52
CA ASP A 62 -0.96 7.83 7.66
C ASP A 62 -1.17 9.35 7.62
N GLU A 63 -1.21 10.01 8.78
CA GLU A 63 -1.40 11.46 8.85
C GLU A 63 -0.23 12.21 8.20
N VAL A 64 1.01 11.82 8.51
CA VAL A 64 2.20 12.50 7.99
C VAL A 64 2.31 12.34 6.48
N PHE A 65 2.15 11.12 5.97
CA PHE A 65 2.27 10.85 4.53
C PHE A 65 1.07 11.38 3.75
N SER A 66 -0.16 11.35 4.29
CA SER A 66 -1.31 11.99 3.64
C SER A 66 -1.12 13.50 3.48
N ASN A 67 -0.59 14.17 4.51
CA ASN A 67 -0.24 15.59 4.44
C ASN A 67 0.89 15.84 3.43
N PHE A 68 1.90 14.98 3.40
CA PHE A 68 2.99 15.04 2.42
C PHE A 68 2.47 14.92 0.98
N PHE A 69 1.62 13.92 0.69
CA PHE A 69 1.03 13.72 -0.63
C PHE A 69 0.19 14.94 -1.04
N ARG A 70 -0.65 15.47 -0.14
CA ARG A 70 -1.43 16.68 -0.40
C ARG A 70 -0.53 17.87 -0.75
N ASP A 71 0.47 18.15 0.07
CA ASP A 71 1.41 19.25 -0.15
C ASP A 71 2.19 19.12 -1.47
N LYS A 72 2.56 17.90 -1.87
CA LYS A 72 3.25 17.63 -3.14
C LYS A 72 2.32 17.84 -4.32
N LEU A 73 1.10 17.32 -4.24
CA LEU A 73 0.10 17.46 -5.30
C LEU A 73 -0.33 18.93 -5.50
N GLU A 74 -0.34 19.75 -4.45
CA GLU A 74 -0.63 21.20 -4.56
C GLU A 74 0.50 21.99 -5.25
N LYS A 75 1.76 21.56 -5.11
CA LYS A 75 2.94 22.30 -5.61
C LYS A 75 3.39 21.84 -6.99
N LEU A 76 3.12 20.59 -7.36
CA LEU A 76 3.47 20.05 -8.67
C LEU A 76 2.46 20.53 -9.71
N PRO A 77 2.90 20.93 -10.92
CA PRO A 77 1.98 21.10 -12.03
C PRO A 77 1.14 19.82 -12.17
N ASN A 78 -0.18 19.96 -12.12
CA ASN A 78 -1.05 18.81 -12.25
C ASN A 78 -0.86 18.25 -13.66
N ILE A 79 -0.20 17.10 -13.74
CA ILE A 79 0.07 16.43 -15.02
C ILE A 79 -1.23 16.15 -15.79
N LEU A 80 -2.35 16.01 -15.09
CA LEU A 80 -3.65 15.80 -15.71
C LEU A 80 -4.17 17.04 -16.44
N ASP A 81 -3.68 18.24 -16.12
CA ASP A 81 -4.08 19.48 -16.78
C ASP A 81 -3.65 19.51 -18.25
N GLN A 82 -2.75 18.64 -18.70
CA GLN A 82 -2.41 18.53 -20.12
C GLN A 82 -3.45 17.72 -20.93
N TYR A 83 -4.33 16.97 -20.26
CA TYR A 83 -5.35 16.13 -20.89
C TYR A 83 -6.73 16.77 -20.74
N SER A 84 -7.38 17.10 -21.86
CA SER A 84 -8.72 17.71 -21.84
C SER A 84 -9.78 16.79 -21.26
N ILE A 85 -9.69 15.47 -21.51
CA ILE A 85 -10.61 14.48 -20.94
C ILE A 85 -10.55 14.49 -19.41
N ALA A 86 -9.36 14.61 -18.83
CA ALA A 86 -9.20 14.64 -17.38
C ALA A 86 -9.69 15.96 -16.76
N ARG A 87 -9.46 17.10 -17.44
CA ARG A 87 -9.96 18.41 -17.00
C ARG A 87 -11.49 18.47 -17.04
N ASP A 88 -12.08 18.11 -18.17
CA ASP A 88 -13.53 18.17 -18.38
C ASP A 88 -14.24 17.15 -17.48
N PHE A 89 -13.58 16.02 -17.15
CA PHE A 89 -14.14 15.01 -16.26
C PHE A 89 -14.46 15.55 -14.86
N LEU A 90 -13.73 16.54 -14.33
CA LEU A 90 -14.03 17.13 -13.03
C LEU A 90 -15.46 17.68 -12.95
N GLU A 91 -15.95 18.29 -14.03
CA GLU A 91 -17.32 18.79 -14.11
C GLU A 91 -18.31 17.67 -14.44
N ILE A 92 -17.93 16.75 -15.33
CA ILE A 92 -18.78 15.62 -15.75
C ILE A 92 -19.09 14.69 -14.57
N ASP A 93 -18.12 14.50 -13.66
CA ASP A 93 -18.21 13.58 -12.55
C ASP A 93 -19.23 14.01 -11.47
N GLU A 94 -19.54 15.31 -11.42
CA GLU A 94 -20.53 15.89 -10.52
C GLU A 94 -21.97 15.84 -11.09
N LEU A 95 -22.13 15.44 -12.35
CA LEU A 95 -23.43 15.40 -13.02
C LEU A 95 -24.24 14.15 -12.65
N ASP A 96 -25.57 14.28 -12.69
CA ASP A 96 -26.51 13.17 -12.51
C ASP A 96 -26.63 12.32 -13.79
N GLY A 97 -25.50 11.73 -14.18
CA GLY A 97 -25.37 10.83 -15.32
C GLY A 97 -25.43 11.48 -16.71
N PRO A 98 -25.04 10.74 -17.76
CA PRO A 98 -24.89 11.29 -19.11
C PRO A 98 -26.22 11.46 -19.86
N ILE A 99 -27.26 10.71 -19.45
CA ILE A 99 -28.49 10.51 -20.22
C ILE A 99 -29.20 11.84 -20.52
N LYS A 100 -29.45 12.64 -19.48
CA LYS A 100 -30.14 13.92 -19.62
C LYS A 100 -29.35 14.88 -20.51
N HIS A 101 -28.05 14.96 -20.28
CA HIS A 101 -27.17 15.88 -21.00
C HIS A 101 -27.06 15.54 -22.49
N ILE A 102 -27.03 14.25 -22.85
CA ILE A 102 -27.03 13.81 -24.26
C ILE A 102 -28.36 14.15 -24.94
N ALA A 103 -29.49 13.93 -24.27
CA ALA A 103 -30.81 14.28 -24.79
C ALA A 103 -30.97 15.80 -24.97
N ASP A 104 -30.56 16.58 -23.97
CA ASP A 104 -30.56 18.04 -24.02
C ASP A 104 -29.65 18.56 -25.15
N PHE A 105 -28.52 17.89 -25.39
CA PHE A 105 -27.62 18.22 -26.51
C PHE A 105 -28.27 17.94 -27.86
N TYR A 106 -28.90 16.78 -28.06
CA TYR A 106 -29.69 16.49 -29.26
C TYR A 106 -30.77 17.54 -29.50
N GLN A 107 -31.54 17.88 -28.45
CA GLN A 107 -32.60 18.87 -28.54
C GLN A 107 -32.06 20.22 -29.00
N ASN A 108 -30.93 20.65 -28.41
CA ASN A 108 -30.30 21.90 -28.77
C ASN A 108 -29.84 21.93 -30.24
N LEU A 109 -29.24 20.85 -30.75
CA LEU A 109 -28.87 20.73 -32.15
C LEU A 109 -30.11 20.84 -33.06
N CYS A 110 -31.16 20.10 -32.72
CA CYS A 110 -32.41 20.07 -33.49
C CYS A 110 -33.11 21.43 -33.54
N GLU A 111 -33.25 22.11 -32.39
CA GLU A 111 -33.93 23.41 -32.29
C GLU A 111 -33.18 24.51 -33.06
N ASN A 112 -31.86 24.41 -33.15
CA ASN A 112 -31.02 25.33 -33.94
C ASN A 112 -30.89 24.93 -35.41
N GLY A 113 -31.61 23.90 -35.88
CA GLY A 113 -31.57 23.43 -37.26
C GLY A 113 -30.22 22.81 -37.66
N GLN A 114 -29.43 22.38 -36.67
CA GLN A 114 -28.13 21.73 -36.88
C GLN A 114 -28.31 20.25 -37.23
N ASN A 115 -27.27 19.66 -37.83
CA ASN A 115 -27.32 18.28 -38.28
C ASN A 115 -27.19 17.29 -37.11
N THR A 116 -28.31 16.69 -36.68
CA THR A 116 -28.33 15.66 -35.63
C THR A 116 -27.90 14.28 -36.11
N THR A 117 -27.70 14.08 -37.42
CA THR A 117 -27.40 12.78 -38.02
C THR A 117 -26.11 12.21 -37.46
N ILE A 118 -25.07 13.04 -37.36
CA ILE A 118 -23.73 12.62 -36.89
C ILE A 118 -23.82 12.07 -35.45
N LEU A 119 -24.55 12.76 -34.57
CA LEU A 119 -24.80 12.32 -33.20
C LEU A 119 -25.50 10.96 -33.17
N LEU A 120 -26.59 10.81 -33.91
CA LEU A 120 -27.38 9.59 -33.93
C LEU A 120 -26.57 8.44 -34.54
N GLU A 121 -25.80 8.67 -35.61
CA GLU A 121 -24.91 7.68 -36.23
C GLU A 121 -23.80 7.20 -35.29
N GLN A 122 -23.23 8.10 -34.47
CA GLN A 122 -22.21 7.74 -33.48
C GLN A 122 -22.77 6.92 -32.32
N LEU A 123 -24.01 7.19 -31.91
CA LEU A 123 -24.68 6.47 -30.82
C LEU A 123 -25.27 5.13 -31.30
N GLU A 124 -25.76 5.07 -32.54
CA GLU A 124 -26.46 3.92 -33.12
C GLU A 124 -25.81 2.55 -32.82
N PRO A 125 -24.48 2.35 -33.00
CA PRO A 125 -23.85 1.04 -32.81
C PRO A 125 -24.01 0.46 -31.40
N PHE A 126 -24.21 1.31 -30.40
CA PHE A 126 -24.33 0.90 -29.01
C PHE A 126 -25.75 0.49 -28.62
N PHE A 127 -26.76 1.03 -29.30
CA PHE A 127 -28.18 0.85 -28.93
C PHE A 127 -28.97 0.01 -29.93
N SER A 128 -28.47 -0.15 -31.16
CA SER A 128 -29.15 -0.91 -32.20
C SER A 128 -29.16 -2.41 -31.86
N GLN A 129 -30.33 -2.93 -31.47
CA GLN A 129 -30.49 -4.35 -31.16
C GLN A 129 -30.37 -5.23 -32.43
N PHE A 130 -30.48 -4.64 -33.63
CA PHE A 130 -30.42 -5.34 -34.91
C PHE A 130 -29.79 -4.49 -36.03
N PRO A 131 -28.49 -4.66 -36.34
CA PRO A 131 -27.78 -3.87 -37.36
C PRO A 131 -28.42 -3.89 -38.77
N ASN A 132 -29.20 -4.94 -39.05
CA ASN A 132 -29.75 -5.24 -40.38
C ASN A 132 -31.26 -4.97 -40.51
N ALA A 133 -31.93 -4.49 -39.45
CA ALA A 133 -33.38 -4.23 -39.46
C ALA A 133 -33.75 -3.06 -38.51
N CYS A 134 -33.36 -1.84 -38.87
CA CYS A 134 -33.75 -0.63 -38.15
C CYS A 134 -35.25 -0.33 -38.36
N ASN A 135 -36.07 -0.52 -37.32
CA ASN A 135 -37.48 -0.14 -37.32
C ASN A 135 -37.92 0.41 -35.95
N GLY A 136 -38.37 1.66 -35.91
CA GLY A 136 -38.86 2.32 -34.70
C GLY A 136 -37.81 2.35 -33.58
N GLN A 137 -38.21 1.98 -32.36
CA GLN A 137 -37.38 2.02 -31.15
C GLN A 137 -36.12 1.13 -31.18
N ALA A 138 -35.96 0.28 -32.20
CA ALA A 138 -34.80 -0.62 -32.33
C ALA A 138 -33.53 0.06 -32.90
N CYS A 139 -33.61 1.34 -33.29
CA CYS A 139 -32.49 2.15 -33.78
C CYS A 139 -32.68 3.62 -33.36
N LEU A 140 -31.65 4.45 -33.46
CA LEU A 140 -31.69 5.89 -33.18
C LEU A 140 -31.91 6.74 -34.43
N LEU A 141 -31.49 6.27 -35.61
CA LEU A 141 -31.56 7.03 -36.86
C LEU A 141 -32.97 7.47 -37.28
N TYR A 142 -34.03 6.79 -36.83
CA TYR A 142 -35.41 7.22 -37.13
C TYR A 142 -35.74 8.58 -36.47
N ILE A 143 -35.07 8.93 -35.37
CA ILE A 143 -35.25 10.17 -34.61
C ILE A 143 -34.81 11.40 -35.44
N GLN A 144 -33.86 11.23 -36.37
CA GLN A 144 -33.34 12.29 -37.23
C GLN A 144 -34.44 13.04 -38.01
N LYS A 145 -35.51 12.34 -38.38
CA LYS A 145 -36.61 12.90 -39.18
C LYS A 145 -37.77 13.42 -38.35
N ASP A 146 -37.68 13.40 -37.01
CA ASP A 146 -38.75 13.86 -36.14
C ASP A 146 -38.82 15.41 -36.18
N PRO A 147 -39.96 16.01 -36.60
CA PRO A 147 -40.10 17.47 -36.65
C PRO A 147 -40.27 18.12 -35.28
N ASN A 148 -40.41 17.35 -34.19
CA ASN A 148 -40.52 17.84 -32.83
C ASN A 148 -39.26 17.47 -32.04
N CYS A 149 -38.38 18.45 -31.83
CA CYS A 149 -37.09 18.26 -31.16
C CYS A 149 -37.22 17.73 -29.73
N GLN A 150 -38.20 18.18 -28.94
CA GLN A 150 -38.45 17.66 -27.60
C GLN A 150 -38.81 16.18 -27.64
N ARG A 151 -39.72 15.79 -28.53
CA ARG A 151 -40.12 14.38 -28.68
C ARG A 151 -38.94 13.52 -29.14
N GLY A 152 -38.12 14.03 -30.07
CA GLY A 152 -36.90 13.36 -30.48
C GLY A 152 -35.92 13.15 -29.32
N ALA A 153 -35.74 14.17 -28.48
CA ALA A 153 -34.91 14.11 -27.29
C ALA A 153 -35.46 13.12 -26.24
N ASP A 154 -36.77 13.11 -26.01
CA ASP A 154 -37.43 12.18 -25.09
C ASP A 154 -37.28 10.72 -25.57
N ASN A 155 -37.39 10.48 -26.88
CA ASN A 155 -37.16 9.16 -27.48
C ASN A 155 -35.70 8.72 -27.31
N LEU A 156 -34.74 9.60 -27.61
CA LEU A 156 -33.32 9.32 -27.43
C LEU A 156 -33.02 8.99 -25.96
N ARG A 157 -33.53 9.82 -25.03
CA ARG A 157 -33.42 9.60 -23.59
C ARG A 157 -33.95 8.23 -23.18
N GLY A 158 -35.14 7.87 -23.65
CA GLY A 158 -35.77 6.59 -23.36
C GLY A 158 -34.94 5.39 -23.85
N THR A 159 -34.40 5.48 -25.08
CA THR A 159 -33.56 4.42 -25.65
C THR A 159 -32.25 4.25 -24.88
N ILE A 160 -31.56 5.35 -24.53
CA ILE A 160 -30.32 5.29 -23.75
C ILE A 160 -30.61 4.70 -22.36
N MET A 161 -31.68 5.16 -21.70
CA MET A 161 -32.06 4.69 -20.37
C MET A 161 -32.38 3.19 -20.35
N GLU A 162 -33.17 2.68 -21.31
CA GLU A 162 -33.49 1.26 -21.39
C GLU A 162 -32.24 0.38 -21.57
N TYR A 163 -31.26 0.87 -22.33
CA TYR A 163 -30.00 0.17 -22.51
C TYR A 163 -29.19 0.15 -21.22
N LEU A 164 -28.98 1.31 -20.58
CA LEU A 164 -28.18 1.43 -19.36
C LEU A 164 -28.80 0.67 -18.18
N GLU A 165 -30.13 0.60 -18.08
CA GLU A 165 -30.80 -0.24 -17.07
C GLU A 165 -30.48 -1.74 -17.21
N LYS A 166 -30.17 -2.20 -18.43
CA LYS A 166 -29.84 -3.61 -18.72
C LYS A 166 -28.34 -3.86 -18.72
N HIS A 167 -27.55 -2.89 -19.16
CA HIS A 167 -26.10 -2.93 -19.31
C HIS A 167 -25.55 -1.53 -19.06
N ASP A 168 -24.89 -1.28 -17.92
CA ASP A 168 -24.27 0.03 -17.62
C ASP A 168 -22.73 -0.03 -17.67
N PRO A 169 -22.13 -0.21 -18.87
CA PRO A 169 -20.68 -0.13 -19.03
C PRO A 169 -20.16 1.28 -18.70
N SER A 170 -21.01 2.30 -18.79
CA SER A 170 -20.62 3.68 -18.53
C SER A 170 -20.31 3.91 -17.05
N ALA A 171 -21.12 3.43 -16.12
CA ALA A 171 -20.83 3.55 -14.69
C ALA A 171 -19.51 2.86 -14.29
N GLN A 172 -19.26 1.66 -14.85
CA GLN A 172 -17.99 0.94 -14.62
C GLN A 172 -16.80 1.72 -15.15
N PHE A 173 -16.92 2.29 -16.37
CA PHE A 173 -15.88 3.15 -16.93
C PHE A 173 -15.66 4.40 -16.09
N PHE A 174 -16.69 5.07 -15.58
CA PHE A 174 -16.53 6.25 -14.73
C PHE A 174 -15.74 5.92 -13.46
N GLU A 175 -16.03 4.78 -12.82
CA GLU A 175 -15.26 4.34 -11.65
C GLU A 175 -13.81 3.99 -12.03
N ALA A 176 -13.60 3.26 -13.12
CA ALA A 176 -12.28 2.92 -13.63
C ALA A 176 -11.47 4.17 -14.00
N PHE A 177 -12.09 5.16 -14.64
CA PHE A 177 -11.45 6.40 -15.01
C PHE A 177 -11.06 7.24 -13.79
N ARG A 178 -11.92 7.34 -12.77
CA ARG A 178 -11.55 7.94 -11.47
C ARG A 178 -10.31 7.27 -10.87
N LYS A 179 -10.29 5.93 -10.86
CA LYS A 179 -9.16 5.14 -10.36
C LYS A 179 -7.89 5.42 -11.17
N LEU A 180 -7.97 5.46 -12.50
CA LEU A 180 -6.85 5.81 -13.37
C LEU A 180 -6.27 7.19 -13.05
N LEU A 181 -7.12 8.21 -12.94
CA LEU A 181 -6.66 9.57 -12.62
C LEU A 181 -6.01 9.65 -11.24
N ASN A 182 -6.58 8.96 -10.24
CA ASN A 182 -6.00 8.92 -8.89
C ASN A 182 -4.66 8.19 -8.88
N LEU A 183 -4.57 7.05 -9.57
CA LEU A 183 -3.36 6.26 -9.72
C LEU A 183 -2.23 7.08 -10.34
N ILE A 184 -2.50 7.79 -11.44
CA ILE A 184 -1.52 8.67 -12.10
C ILE A 184 -1.00 9.74 -11.14
N LYS A 185 -1.87 10.37 -10.34
CA LYS A 185 -1.47 11.39 -9.35
C LYS A 185 -0.54 10.82 -8.30
N ILE A 186 -0.89 9.68 -7.69
CA ILE A 186 -0.11 9.03 -6.64
C ILE A 186 1.26 8.60 -7.18
N LEU A 187 1.27 7.94 -8.35
CA LEU A 187 2.50 7.48 -9.00
C LEU A 187 3.39 8.62 -9.49
N ASN A 188 2.81 9.75 -9.90
CA ASN A 188 3.60 10.95 -10.24
C ASN A 188 4.41 11.45 -9.03
N VAL A 189 3.87 11.37 -7.81
CA VAL A 189 4.62 11.67 -6.60
C VAL A 189 5.71 10.63 -6.36
N HIS A 190 5.44 9.33 -6.54
CA HIS A 190 6.45 8.27 -6.39
C HIS A 190 7.66 8.49 -7.31
N VAL A 191 7.39 8.74 -8.59
CA VAL A 191 8.41 8.99 -9.61
C VAL A 191 9.16 10.30 -9.31
N GLY A 192 8.43 11.36 -8.93
CA GLY A 192 9.00 12.66 -8.60
C GLY A 192 9.92 12.66 -7.37
N GLU A 193 9.59 11.86 -6.34
CA GLU A 193 10.43 11.70 -5.15
C GLU A 193 11.62 10.78 -5.39
N ASN A 194 11.68 10.08 -6.53
CA ASN A 194 12.78 9.20 -6.93
C ASN A 194 13.18 8.24 -5.79
N VAL A 195 12.23 7.45 -5.29
CA VAL A 195 12.43 6.52 -4.17
C VAL A 195 13.17 5.23 -4.56
N GLN A 196 13.83 5.18 -5.73
CA GLN A 196 14.54 4.02 -6.26
C GLN A 196 15.62 3.48 -5.31
N SER A 197 16.35 4.36 -4.62
CA SER A 197 17.33 3.91 -3.62
C SER A 197 16.67 3.28 -2.40
N GLY A 198 15.52 3.79 -1.95
CA GLY A 198 14.74 3.19 -0.87
C GLY A 198 14.18 1.82 -1.24
N VAL A 199 13.70 1.67 -2.48
CA VAL A 199 13.28 0.39 -3.05
C VAL A 199 14.42 -0.62 -3.07
N GLN A 200 15.62 -0.20 -3.49
CA GLN A 200 16.77 -1.09 -3.45
C GLN A 200 17.11 -1.51 -2.01
N GLN A 201 17.08 -0.57 -1.06
CA GLN A 201 17.28 -0.89 0.35
C GLN A 201 16.25 -1.89 0.89
N THR A 202 14.97 -1.77 0.52
CA THR A 202 13.95 -2.76 0.92
C THR A 202 14.25 -4.16 0.37
N LYS A 203 14.76 -4.26 -0.86
CA LYS A 203 15.15 -5.54 -1.46
C LYS A 203 16.35 -6.14 -0.77
N ASP A 204 17.34 -5.31 -0.42
CA ASP A 204 18.54 -5.74 0.27
C ASP A 204 18.20 -6.26 1.68
N MET A 205 17.31 -5.55 2.40
CA MET A 205 16.79 -6.01 3.70
C MET A 205 16.04 -7.34 3.58
N LEU A 206 15.16 -7.49 2.58
CA LEU A 206 14.47 -8.76 2.35
C LEU A 206 15.46 -9.90 2.07
N ALA A 207 16.49 -9.66 1.25
CA ALA A 207 17.50 -10.67 0.96
C ALA A 207 18.24 -11.12 2.24
N GLU A 208 18.64 -10.18 3.09
CA GLU A 208 19.30 -10.47 4.36
C GLU A 208 18.39 -11.21 5.36
N MET A 209 17.10 -10.83 5.42
CA MET A 209 16.12 -11.52 6.26
C MET A 209 15.87 -12.95 5.78
N LYS A 210 15.80 -13.16 4.46
CA LYS A 210 15.66 -14.51 3.88
C LYS A 210 16.84 -15.40 4.27
N GLU A 211 18.07 -14.91 4.19
CA GLU A 211 19.26 -15.66 4.65
C GLU A 211 19.13 -16.04 6.13
N THR A 212 18.76 -15.08 6.97
CA THR A 212 18.57 -15.28 8.42
C THR A 212 17.52 -16.36 8.70
N VAL A 213 16.36 -16.27 8.04
CA VAL A 213 15.28 -17.27 8.18
C VAL A 213 15.77 -18.65 7.78
N LEU A 214 16.46 -18.78 6.64
CA LEU A 214 16.95 -20.07 6.16
C LEU A 214 17.91 -20.73 7.16
N ASP A 215 18.78 -19.95 7.80
CA ASP A 215 19.70 -20.45 8.83
C ASP A 215 18.97 -20.83 10.13
N TRP A 216 17.96 -20.06 10.53
CA TRP A 216 17.14 -20.39 11.69
C TRP A 216 16.35 -21.67 11.46
N ILE A 217 15.74 -21.85 10.29
CA ILE A 217 14.97 -23.04 9.92
C ILE A 217 15.84 -24.30 10.01
N LYS A 218 17.05 -24.27 9.41
CA LYS A 218 18.01 -25.38 9.43
C LYS A 218 18.45 -25.79 10.84
N SER A 219 18.33 -24.89 11.81
CA SER A 219 18.67 -25.14 13.21
C SER A 219 17.45 -25.38 14.11
N THR A 220 16.23 -25.33 13.57
CA THR A 220 14.99 -25.44 14.35
C THR A 220 14.63 -26.91 14.61
N PRO A 221 14.62 -27.38 15.87
CA PRO A 221 14.38 -28.80 16.17
C PRO A 221 13.03 -29.32 15.68
N TRP A 222 11.93 -28.57 15.92
CA TRP A 222 10.62 -28.98 15.46
C TRP A 222 10.51 -28.95 13.93
N ALA A 223 11.24 -28.06 13.24
CA ALA A 223 11.18 -27.98 11.79
C ALA A 223 11.83 -29.23 11.15
N ILE A 224 13.00 -29.60 11.66
CA ILE A 224 13.73 -30.81 11.26
C ILE A 224 12.89 -32.07 11.54
N ASN A 225 12.35 -32.19 12.76
CA ASN A 225 11.60 -33.37 13.20
C ASN A 225 10.28 -33.59 12.43
N ASN A 226 9.74 -32.54 11.80
CA ASN A 226 8.48 -32.59 11.06
C ASN A 226 8.66 -32.41 9.54
N ASN A 227 9.89 -32.42 9.05
CA ASN A 227 10.24 -32.33 7.63
C ASN A 227 9.64 -31.09 6.92
N VAL A 228 9.68 -29.92 7.57
CA VAL A 228 9.16 -28.66 6.99
C VAL A 228 10.25 -27.76 6.41
N GLU A 229 11.53 -28.13 6.54
CA GLU A 229 12.66 -27.36 6.02
C GLU A 229 12.53 -27.11 4.51
N ASP A 230 12.44 -28.18 3.71
CA ASP A 230 12.35 -28.07 2.23
C ASP A 230 11.14 -27.23 1.79
N ALA A 231 9.98 -27.41 2.44
CA ALA A 231 8.77 -26.63 2.16
C ALA A 231 8.99 -25.14 2.47
N THR A 232 9.68 -24.84 3.57
CA THR A 232 10.02 -23.46 3.94
C THR A 232 10.97 -22.82 2.93
N ILE A 233 11.99 -23.56 2.49
CA ILE A 233 12.93 -23.08 1.46
C ILE A 233 12.19 -22.79 0.15
N ALA A 234 11.26 -23.67 -0.24
CA ALA A 234 10.51 -23.56 -1.49
C ALA A 234 9.62 -22.30 -1.54
N ILE A 235 9.04 -21.88 -0.41
CA ILE A 235 8.23 -20.64 -0.33
C ILE A 235 9.07 -19.39 -0.08
N MET A 236 10.16 -19.51 0.67
CA MET A 236 11.02 -18.36 0.99
C MET A 236 11.80 -17.89 -0.24
N SER A 237 12.36 -18.84 -1.01
CA SER A 237 13.27 -18.54 -2.13
C SER A 237 12.69 -17.62 -3.21
N PRO A 238 11.46 -17.83 -3.73
CA PRO A 238 10.90 -16.97 -4.77
C PRO A 238 10.34 -15.64 -4.25
N THR A 239 10.24 -15.45 -2.92
CA THR A 239 9.66 -14.23 -2.35
C THR A 239 10.48 -13.00 -2.72
N ILE A 240 9.82 -11.97 -3.24
CA ILE A 240 10.41 -10.70 -3.68
C ILE A 240 9.57 -9.51 -3.23
N ILE A 241 10.21 -8.35 -3.10
CA ILE A 241 9.48 -7.07 -3.07
C ILE A 241 8.87 -6.87 -4.46
N HIS A 242 7.60 -6.47 -4.50
CA HIS A 242 6.91 -6.13 -5.73
C HIS A 242 6.94 -4.62 -5.95
N GLU A 243 7.82 -4.19 -6.85
CA GLU A 243 7.87 -2.82 -7.33
C GLU A 243 7.64 -2.76 -8.84
N ASN A 244 6.64 -1.99 -9.25
CA ASN A 244 6.38 -1.71 -10.67
C ASN A 244 5.94 -0.26 -10.92
N TYR A 245 6.06 0.64 -9.94
CA TYR A 245 5.46 1.98 -10.00
C TYR A 245 5.88 2.80 -11.22
N THR A 246 7.14 2.73 -11.68
CA THR A 246 7.58 3.45 -12.90
C THR A 246 6.88 2.91 -14.13
N ASP A 247 6.83 1.59 -14.28
CA ASP A 247 6.21 0.92 -15.42
C ASP A 247 4.69 1.13 -15.40
N THR A 248 4.07 1.02 -14.23
CA THR A 248 2.64 1.31 -14.01
C THR A 248 2.31 2.77 -14.29
N TRP A 249 3.20 3.70 -13.94
CA TRP A 249 2.99 5.12 -14.22
C TRP A 249 3.02 5.38 -15.72
N LEU A 250 4.02 4.82 -16.42
CA LEU A 250 4.14 4.94 -17.88
C LEU A 250 2.92 4.35 -18.58
N SER A 251 2.51 3.12 -18.23
CA SER A 251 1.34 2.49 -18.83
C SER A 251 0.04 3.24 -18.55
N SER A 252 -0.13 3.79 -17.34
CA SER A 252 -1.31 4.59 -16.99
C SER A 252 -1.37 5.91 -17.78
N ILE A 253 -0.22 6.54 -18.03
CA ILE A 253 -0.12 7.74 -18.86
C ILE A 253 -0.42 7.43 -20.33
N GLU A 254 0.07 6.31 -20.84
CA GLU A 254 -0.23 5.83 -22.20
C GLU A 254 -1.72 5.55 -22.36
N GLU A 255 -2.34 4.84 -21.40
CA GLU A 255 -3.78 4.57 -21.38
C GLU A 255 -4.61 5.87 -21.36
N LEU A 256 -4.26 6.84 -20.52
CA LEU A 256 -4.92 8.15 -20.51
C LEU A 256 -4.75 8.90 -21.84
N ALA A 257 -3.60 8.80 -22.49
CA ALA A 257 -3.35 9.43 -23.78
C ALA A 257 -4.21 8.83 -24.90
N GLU A 258 -4.45 7.52 -24.89
CA GLU A 258 -5.35 6.86 -25.85
C GLU A 258 -6.81 7.32 -25.69
N LEU A 259 -7.27 7.45 -24.44
CA LEU A 259 -8.59 7.99 -24.12
C LEU A 259 -8.72 9.47 -24.57
N GLU A 260 -7.68 10.28 -24.32
CA GLU A 260 -7.60 11.69 -24.75
C GLU A 260 -7.71 11.83 -26.27
N ILE A 261 -7.07 10.94 -27.05
CA ILE A 261 -7.18 10.96 -28.53
C ILE A 261 -8.63 10.75 -28.94
N SER A 262 -9.28 9.70 -28.42
CA SER A 262 -10.69 9.40 -28.75
C SER A 262 -11.63 10.54 -28.32
N TYR A 263 -11.35 11.15 -27.17
CA TYR A 263 -12.11 12.30 -26.67
C TYR A 263 -11.97 13.53 -27.56
N ASN A 264 -10.75 13.86 -27.98
CA ASN A 264 -10.47 15.00 -28.85
C ASN A 264 -11.02 14.82 -30.26
N GLU A 265 -11.00 13.60 -30.83
CA GLU A 265 -11.65 13.30 -32.11
C GLU A 265 -13.15 13.63 -32.06
N CYS A 266 -13.81 13.28 -30.96
CA CYS A 266 -15.20 13.66 -30.73
C CYS A 266 -15.36 15.18 -30.58
N LYS A 267 -14.53 15.85 -29.77
CA LYS A 267 -14.62 17.30 -29.57
C LYS A 267 -14.44 18.10 -30.87
N ILE A 268 -13.56 17.66 -31.76
CA ILE A 268 -13.39 18.27 -33.10
C ILE A 268 -14.68 18.15 -33.91
N THR A 269 -15.38 17.03 -33.81
CA THR A 269 -16.67 16.81 -34.50
C THR A 269 -17.75 17.79 -34.04
N TYR A 270 -17.67 18.22 -32.78
CA TYR A 270 -18.63 19.13 -32.14
C TYR A 270 -18.01 20.46 -31.70
N GLU A 271 -16.96 20.94 -32.41
CA GLU A 271 -16.17 22.12 -32.01
C GLU A 271 -17.00 23.39 -31.79
N TYR A 272 -18.18 23.45 -32.41
CA TYR A 272 -19.13 24.55 -32.33
C TYR A 272 -19.99 24.53 -31.04
N SER A 273 -19.85 23.52 -30.17
CA SER A 273 -20.63 23.39 -28.95
C SER A 273 -19.79 22.90 -27.77
N GLU A 274 -19.57 23.79 -26.80
CA GLU A 274 -18.96 23.48 -25.51
C GLU A 274 -19.78 22.46 -24.68
N LYS A 275 -21.05 22.25 -25.03
CA LYS A 275 -21.93 21.26 -24.36
C LYS A 275 -21.67 19.82 -24.78
N ALA A 276 -20.76 19.57 -25.72
CA ALA A 276 -20.49 18.22 -26.23
C ALA A 276 -19.61 17.36 -25.29
N ASN A 277 -19.01 17.93 -24.24
CA ASN A 277 -18.09 17.22 -23.33
C ASN A 277 -18.70 15.92 -22.77
N VAL A 278 -19.95 15.99 -22.27
CA VAL A 278 -20.63 14.80 -21.69
C VAL A 278 -20.89 13.73 -22.75
N LEU A 279 -21.29 14.12 -23.96
CA LEU A 279 -21.45 13.19 -25.08
C LEU A 279 -20.11 12.54 -25.42
N CYS A 280 -19.04 13.33 -25.57
CA CYS A 280 -17.74 12.83 -25.97
C CYS A 280 -17.16 11.88 -24.94
N PHE A 281 -17.31 12.19 -23.64
CA PHE A 281 -16.90 11.30 -22.58
C PHE A 281 -17.73 10.00 -22.58
N PHE A 282 -19.05 10.11 -22.78
CA PHE A 282 -19.92 8.95 -22.91
C PHE A 282 -19.52 8.05 -24.09
N LEU A 283 -19.23 8.62 -25.27
CA LEU A 283 -18.77 7.85 -26.43
C LEU A 283 -17.42 7.17 -26.18
N VAL A 284 -16.50 7.81 -25.46
CA VAL A 284 -15.24 7.20 -25.02
C VAL A 284 -15.52 6.03 -24.08
N ALA A 285 -16.37 6.23 -23.06
CA ALA A 285 -16.74 5.20 -22.10
C ALA A 285 -17.38 3.97 -22.75
N MET A 286 -18.21 4.19 -23.78
CA MET A 286 -18.87 3.12 -24.53
C MET A 286 -17.91 2.39 -25.46
N LYS A 287 -16.92 3.09 -26.04
CA LYS A 287 -15.91 2.52 -26.94
C LYS A 287 -14.83 1.72 -26.18
N HIS A 288 -14.42 2.21 -25.02
CA HIS A 288 -13.35 1.68 -24.18
C HIS A 288 -13.93 1.10 -22.88
N ASN A 289 -15.01 0.31 -22.99
CA ASN A 289 -15.76 -0.19 -21.85
C ASN A 289 -15.04 -1.30 -21.05
N ASP A 290 -13.83 -1.66 -21.48
CA ASP A 290 -12.92 -2.61 -20.87
C ASP A 290 -11.76 -1.93 -20.12
N LEU A 291 -11.83 -0.60 -19.92
CA LEU A 291 -10.87 0.15 -19.11
C LEU A 291 -10.66 -0.52 -17.75
N ALA A 292 -9.46 -1.03 -17.53
CA ALA A 292 -9.05 -1.74 -16.33
C ALA A 292 -7.69 -1.21 -15.87
N PRO A 293 -7.67 -0.10 -15.10
CA PRO A 293 -6.43 0.51 -14.65
C PRO A 293 -5.58 -0.51 -13.91
N SER A 294 -4.26 -0.45 -14.13
CA SER A 294 -3.32 -1.36 -13.49
C SER A 294 -3.46 -1.34 -11.97
N GLU A 295 -3.50 -2.52 -11.35
CA GLU A 295 -3.47 -2.63 -9.89
C GLU A 295 -2.07 -2.28 -9.37
N PHE A 296 -2.01 -1.27 -8.50
CA PHE A 296 -0.81 -0.87 -7.78
C PHE A 296 -1.18 -0.67 -6.31
N PHE A 297 -0.30 -1.14 -5.42
CA PHE A 297 -0.50 -0.96 -3.99
C PHE A 297 -0.26 0.51 -3.62
N THR A 298 -1.35 1.26 -3.48
CA THR A 298 -1.38 2.68 -3.14
C THR A 298 -1.71 2.95 -1.68
N GLU A 299 -2.07 1.90 -0.95
CA GLU A 299 -2.43 1.99 0.46
C GLU A 299 -1.18 2.13 1.32
N THR A 300 -1.36 2.71 2.50
CA THR A 300 -0.35 2.71 3.54
C THR A 300 -0.26 1.32 4.17
N GLY A 301 0.94 0.91 4.53
CA GLY A 301 1.23 -0.39 5.11
C GLY A 301 1.90 -1.35 4.14
N ALA A 302 1.56 -2.63 4.26
CA ALA A 302 2.12 -3.70 3.47
C ALA A 302 1.15 -4.88 3.41
N PHE A 303 1.34 -5.75 2.42
CA PHE A 303 0.72 -7.06 2.41
C PHE A 303 1.57 -8.05 1.62
N ILE A 304 1.37 -9.33 1.89
CA ILE A 304 1.93 -10.41 1.10
C ILE A 304 0.87 -11.11 0.24
N TRP A 305 1.14 -11.19 -1.06
CA TRP A 305 0.46 -12.08 -2.01
C TRP A 305 1.50 -12.91 -2.73
N TYR A 306 1.75 -14.11 -2.19
CA TYR A 306 2.86 -14.96 -2.62
C TYR A 306 3.00 -15.06 -4.15
N PRO A 307 4.20 -14.84 -4.72
CA PRO A 307 5.49 -14.62 -4.04
C PRO A 307 5.83 -13.14 -3.77
N TYR A 308 4.86 -12.24 -3.82
CA TYR A 308 5.08 -10.80 -3.80
C TYR A 308 4.80 -10.20 -2.42
N ILE A 309 5.75 -9.44 -1.87
CA ILE A 309 5.53 -8.51 -0.76
C ILE A 309 5.34 -7.12 -1.37
N SER A 310 4.17 -6.53 -1.16
CA SER A 310 3.88 -5.16 -1.59
C SER A 310 4.03 -4.23 -0.40
N LEU A 311 4.76 -3.13 -0.59
CA LEU A 311 4.97 -2.09 0.42
C LEU A 311 4.39 -0.76 -0.07
N GLY A 312 3.78 -0.01 0.83
CA GLY A 312 3.30 1.35 0.57
C GLY A 312 4.46 2.32 0.34
N PHE A 313 4.13 3.49 -0.21
CA PHE A 313 5.11 4.53 -0.55
C PHE A 313 6.04 4.90 0.61
N GLU A 314 5.46 5.03 1.80
CA GLU A 314 6.12 5.43 3.03
C GLU A 314 7.29 4.51 3.37
N ASN A 315 7.17 3.21 3.12
CA ASN A 315 8.27 2.28 3.36
C ASN A 315 9.49 2.60 2.48
N TYR A 316 9.27 2.87 1.19
CA TYR A 316 10.34 3.26 0.27
C TYR A 316 10.88 4.66 0.59
N TYR A 317 10.01 5.59 0.99
CA TYR A 317 10.42 6.94 1.37
C TYR A 317 11.27 6.92 2.64
N ILE A 318 10.82 6.22 3.69
CA ILE A 318 11.52 6.06 4.97
C ILE A 318 12.85 5.35 4.73
N ALA A 319 12.88 4.28 3.92
CA ALA A 319 14.12 3.61 3.59
C ALA A 319 15.14 4.57 2.94
N LYS A 320 14.69 5.42 2.02
CA LYS A 320 15.56 6.40 1.37
C LYS A 320 16.02 7.53 2.31
N HIS A 321 15.12 8.04 3.15
CA HIS A 321 15.31 9.33 3.83
C HIS A 321 15.69 9.21 5.31
N SER A 322 15.55 8.04 5.93
CA SER A 322 16.00 7.83 7.31
C SER A 322 17.52 7.96 7.37
N ALA A 323 18.02 8.95 8.11
CA ALA A 323 19.45 9.21 8.24
C ALA A 323 20.19 8.11 9.02
N ASN A 324 19.44 7.22 9.69
CA ASN A 324 19.98 6.19 10.56
C ASN A 324 19.41 4.81 10.25
N MET A 325 20.30 3.83 10.15
CA MET A 325 19.94 2.45 9.84
C MET A 325 19.10 1.79 10.94
N ALA A 326 19.25 2.17 12.22
CA ALA A 326 18.43 1.62 13.29
C ALA A 326 16.96 2.05 13.16
N SER A 327 16.70 3.30 12.77
CA SER A 327 15.34 3.77 12.43
C SER A 327 14.75 2.96 11.27
N ASN A 328 15.54 2.79 10.21
CA ASN A 328 15.10 2.12 8.99
C ASN A 328 14.77 0.64 9.25
N ILE A 329 15.65 -0.08 9.97
CA ILE A 329 15.39 -1.48 10.35
C ILE A 329 14.20 -1.58 11.31
N GLY A 330 14.02 -0.61 12.22
CA GLY A 330 12.91 -0.61 13.18
C GLY A 330 11.53 -0.44 12.54
N PHE A 331 11.43 0.39 11.50
CA PHE A 331 10.17 0.62 10.77
C PHE A 331 10.03 -0.32 9.55
N VAL A 332 10.91 -0.14 8.57
CA VAL A 332 10.84 -0.82 7.26
C VAL A 332 11.29 -2.27 7.40
N GLY A 333 12.38 -2.52 8.14
CA GLY A 333 12.85 -3.88 8.39
C GLY A 333 11.79 -4.71 9.12
N PHE A 334 11.17 -4.15 10.16
CA PHE A 334 10.04 -4.81 10.82
C PHE A 334 8.89 -5.09 9.86
N THR A 335 8.46 -4.12 9.05
CA THR A 335 7.36 -4.30 8.08
C THR A 335 7.65 -5.45 7.11
N ILE A 336 8.85 -5.48 6.53
CA ILE A 336 9.28 -6.59 5.65
C ILE A 336 9.30 -7.92 6.43
N GLY A 337 9.83 -7.92 7.65
CA GLY A 337 9.90 -9.09 8.51
C GLY A 337 8.52 -9.64 8.89
N HIS A 338 7.55 -8.75 9.13
CA HIS A 338 6.15 -9.10 9.43
C HIS A 338 5.52 -9.81 8.23
N GLU A 339 5.57 -9.21 7.04
CA GLU A 339 5.03 -9.81 5.82
C GLU A 339 5.70 -11.15 5.46
N LEU A 340 7.02 -11.21 5.62
CA LEU A 340 7.79 -12.44 5.43
C LEU A 340 7.35 -13.55 6.40
N SER A 341 6.96 -13.17 7.62
CA SER A 341 6.57 -14.10 8.68
C SER A 341 5.21 -14.75 8.45
N HIS A 342 4.31 -14.12 7.69
CA HIS A 342 3.02 -14.74 7.32
C HIS A 342 3.16 -16.03 6.53
N MET A 343 4.27 -16.26 5.83
CA MET A 343 4.55 -17.55 5.18
C MET A 343 4.99 -18.63 6.16
N LEU A 344 5.48 -18.24 7.34
CA LEU A 344 6.10 -19.11 8.32
C LEU A 344 5.16 -19.46 9.47
N ILE A 345 4.23 -18.58 9.80
CA ILE A 345 3.32 -18.73 10.94
C ILE A 345 1.91 -18.98 10.45
N LYS A 346 1.26 -20.01 11.01
CA LYS A 346 -0.05 -20.47 10.55
C LYS A 346 -0.98 -20.94 11.67
N SER A 347 -2.20 -20.42 11.67
CA SER A 347 -3.25 -20.72 12.63
C SER A 347 -3.98 -22.03 12.31
N THR A 348 -4.18 -22.34 11.02
CA THR A 348 -4.98 -23.49 10.52
C THR A 348 -4.17 -24.53 9.73
N VAL A 349 -4.78 -25.68 9.42
CA VAL A 349 -4.17 -26.80 8.65
C VAL A 349 -4.58 -26.66 7.18
N GLY A 350 -3.63 -26.40 6.27
CA GLY A 350 -3.90 -26.33 4.83
C GLY A 350 -3.16 -25.24 4.05
N ASP A 351 -2.00 -24.78 4.53
CA ASP A 351 -1.27 -23.64 3.98
C ASP A 351 0.13 -24.05 3.46
N TYR A 352 0.99 -23.10 3.08
CA TYR A 352 2.34 -23.30 2.53
C TYR A 352 3.22 -24.25 3.35
N LEU A 353 3.07 -24.24 4.68
CA LEU A 353 3.74 -25.16 5.60
C LEU A 353 2.80 -26.27 6.09
N THR A 354 3.32 -27.49 6.12
CA THR A 354 2.57 -28.68 6.56
C THR A 354 2.48 -28.82 8.07
N TYR A 355 3.32 -28.11 8.83
CA TYR A 355 3.33 -28.12 10.30
C TYR A 355 3.89 -26.81 10.86
N PHE A 356 3.27 -26.31 11.94
CA PHE A 356 3.79 -25.24 12.78
C PHE A 356 3.67 -25.64 14.25
N SER A 357 4.70 -25.39 15.06
CA SER A 357 4.77 -25.86 16.44
C SER A 357 3.64 -25.31 17.30
N LYS A 358 2.89 -26.21 17.96
CA LYS A 358 1.87 -25.83 18.94
C LYS A 358 2.46 -25.05 20.12
N VAL A 359 3.65 -25.43 20.58
CA VAL A 359 4.33 -24.73 21.68
C VAL A 359 4.64 -23.28 21.29
N SER A 360 5.09 -23.05 20.05
CA SER A 360 5.31 -21.70 19.53
C SER A 360 4.00 -20.90 19.42
N LYS A 361 2.90 -21.53 18.94
CA LYS A 361 1.56 -20.89 18.93
C LYS A 361 1.12 -20.45 20.32
N ASP A 362 1.22 -21.37 21.29
CA ASP A 362 0.80 -21.13 22.66
C ASP A 362 1.65 -20.03 23.29
N CYS A 363 2.96 -19.99 23.03
CA CYS A 363 3.85 -18.92 23.51
C CYS A 363 3.42 -17.54 23.00
N ILE A 364 3.21 -17.40 21.68
CA ILE A 364 2.79 -16.14 21.06
C ILE A 364 1.48 -15.65 21.70
N GLN A 365 0.46 -16.50 21.75
CA GLN A 365 -0.84 -16.12 22.31
C GLN A 365 -0.77 -15.81 23.80
N ASN A 366 0.07 -16.52 24.56
CA ASN A 366 0.29 -16.22 25.97
C ASN A 366 0.94 -14.85 26.18
N GLN A 367 1.92 -14.47 25.35
CA GLN A 367 2.52 -13.13 25.41
C GLN A 367 1.47 -12.04 25.16
N PHE A 368 0.66 -12.19 24.11
CA PHE A 368 -0.39 -11.20 23.80
C PHE A 368 -1.46 -11.15 24.89
N ASN A 369 -1.88 -12.28 25.45
CA ASN A 369 -2.80 -12.32 26.59
C ASN A 369 -2.23 -11.64 27.84
N ALA A 370 -0.94 -11.86 28.15
CA ALA A 370 -0.27 -11.21 29.28
C ALA A 370 -0.19 -9.69 29.08
N THR A 371 0.22 -9.25 27.89
CA THR A 371 0.27 -7.83 27.50
C THR A 371 -1.12 -7.21 27.54
N CYS A 372 -2.14 -7.91 27.05
CA CYS A 372 -3.54 -7.50 27.07
C CYS A 372 -4.07 -7.29 28.49
N LYS A 373 -3.76 -8.22 29.40
CA LYS A 373 -4.12 -8.11 30.80
C LYS A 373 -3.43 -6.91 31.47
N GLU A 374 -2.15 -6.71 31.16
CA GLU A 374 -1.34 -5.67 31.79
C GLU A 374 -1.69 -4.28 31.28
N PHE A 375 -1.74 -4.09 29.96
CA PHE A 375 -1.83 -2.78 29.31
C PHE A 375 -3.22 -2.38 28.85
N LYS A 376 -4.26 -3.14 29.22
CA LYS A 376 -5.64 -2.85 28.81
C LYS A 376 -6.00 -1.37 28.97
N GLU A 377 -6.53 -0.80 27.89
CA GLU A 377 -7.11 0.53 27.89
C GLU A 377 -8.65 0.45 27.94
N GLU A 378 -9.37 1.04 26.98
CA GLU A 378 -10.84 0.94 26.96
C GLU A 378 -11.29 -0.52 26.81
N SER A 379 -10.68 -1.24 25.87
CA SER A 379 -10.92 -2.66 25.70
C SER A 379 -9.69 -3.37 25.15
N CYS A 380 -9.57 -4.65 25.48
CA CYS A 380 -8.54 -5.51 24.96
C CYS A 380 -9.12 -6.92 24.76
N ILE A 381 -8.75 -7.55 23.65
CA ILE A 381 -9.11 -8.93 23.32
C ILE A 381 -7.90 -9.61 22.68
N THR A 382 -7.73 -10.89 22.97
CA THR A 382 -6.78 -11.77 22.31
C THR A 382 -7.51 -13.06 21.96
N VAL A 383 -7.64 -13.35 20.68
CA VAL A 383 -8.44 -14.47 20.14
C VAL A 383 -7.64 -15.26 19.10
N ASN A 384 -8.00 -16.53 18.92
CA ASN A 384 -7.21 -17.47 18.12
C ASN A 384 -7.02 -17.06 16.66
N HIS A 385 -7.98 -16.35 16.06
CA HIS A 385 -7.85 -15.91 14.66
C HIS A 385 -6.86 -14.74 14.49
N GLN A 386 -6.41 -14.11 15.58
CA GLN A 386 -5.32 -13.12 15.55
C GLN A 386 -3.93 -13.75 15.63
N LEU A 387 -3.82 -15.08 15.69
CA LEU A 387 -2.53 -15.78 15.82
C LEU A 387 -1.58 -15.52 14.66
N ASP A 388 -2.09 -15.38 13.44
CA ASP A 388 -1.25 -15.18 12.26
C ASP A 388 -0.59 -13.79 12.32
N GLU A 389 -1.36 -12.75 12.64
CA GLU A 389 -0.87 -11.39 12.86
C GLU A 389 0.06 -11.28 14.08
N ASN A 390 -0.39 -11.79 15.23
CA ASN A 390 0.38 -11.74 16.46
C ASN A 390 1.70 -12.51 16.33
N GLY A 391 1.71 -13.61 15.58
CA GLY A 391 2.92 -14.35 15.31
C GLY A 391 3.83 -13.62 14.33
N ALA A 392 3.27 -13.04 13.27
CA ALA A 392 4.02 -12.24 12.30
C ALA A 392 4.70 -11.04 12.98
N ASP A 393 4.05 -10.41 13.96
CA ASP A 393 4.67 -9.41 14.83
C ASP A 393 5.90 -9.93 15.58
N ILE A 394 5.75 -11.05 16.31
CA ILE A 394 6.86 -11.58 17.12
C ILE A 394 8.01 -12.04 16.24
N LEU A 395 7.76 -12.79 15.16
CA LEU A 395 8.83 -13.25 14.30
C LEU A 395 9.44 -12.11 13.49
N GLY A 396 8.61 -11.18 12.98
CA GLY A 396 9.06 -10.01 12.24
C GLY A 396 9.96 -9.12 13.09
N VAL A 397 9.59 -8.83 14.34
CA VAL A 397 10.43 -8.02 15.23
C VAL A 397 11.71 -8.76 15.64
N GLN A 398 11.67 -10.09 15.81
CA GLN A 398 12.87 -10.89 16.07
C GLN A 398 13.85 -10.85 14.89
N LEU A 399 13.35 -10.94 13.66
CA LEU A 399 14.14 -10.84 12.44
C LEU A 399 14.75 -9.45 12.30
N ALA A 400 13.94 -8.39 12.39
CA ALA A 400 14.42 -7.02 12.33
C ALA A 400 15.47 -6.72 13.41
N TYR A 401 15.23 -7.17 14.64
CA TYR A 401 16.19 -6.99 15.73
C TYR A 401 17.48 -7.84 15.56
N HIS A 402 17.39 -9.00 14.90
CA HIS A 402 18.58 -9.77 14.51
C HIS A 402 19.42 -9.00 13.49
N VAL A 403 18.78 -8.46 12.45
CA VAL A 403 19.43 -7.63 11.42
C VAL A 403 20.07 -6.40 12.08
N LEU A 404 19.35 -5.70 12.97
CA LEU A 404 19.91 -4.58 13.74
C LEU A 404 21.21 -4.98 14.46
N LYS A 405 21.20 -6.09 15.22
CA LYS A 405 22.39 -6.57 15.92
C LYS A 405 23.53 -6.94 14.97
N LYS A 406 23.24 -7.44 13.77
CA LYS A 406 24.25 -7.79 12.77
C LYS A 406 24.95 -6.54 12.20
N HIS A 407 24.20 -5.46 12.00
CA HIS A 407 24.74 -4.19 11.49
C HIS A 407 25.48 -3.37 12.54
N PHE A 408 24.99 -3.34 13.78
CA PHE A 408 25.55 -2.49 14.83
C PHE A 408 26.48 -3.23 15.81
N GLY A 409 26.32 -4.54 16.00
CA GLY A 409 27.15 -5.30 16.95
C GLY A 409 27.16 -4.68 18.36
N ASP A 410 28.35 -4.31 18.83
CA ASP A 410 28.55 -3.65 20.13
C ASP A 410 28.13 -2.16 20.13
N ASP A 411 27.96 -1.56 18.95
CA ASP A 411 27.67 -0.13 18.76
C ASP A 411 26.18 0.20 18.93
N LEU A 412 25.33 -0.77 19.30
CA LEU A 412 23.91 -0.58 19.59
C LEU A 412 23.64 0.51 20.65
N MET A 413 24.56 0.63 21.61
CA MET A 413 24.46 1.63 22.67
C MET A 413 25.13 2.96 22.32
N GLU A 414 25.75 3.08 21.13
CA GLU A 414 26.28 4.36 20.68
C GLU A 414 25.17 5.39 20.50
N ILE A 415 25.47 6.63 20.85
CA ILE A 415 24.50 7.71 20.80
C ILE A 415 24.30 8.17 19.35
N HIS A 416 23.08 8.02 18.87
CA HIS A 416 22.60 8.68 17.67
C HIS A 416 22.59 10.21 17.90
N LYS A 417 23.60 10.88 17.32
CA LYS A 417 23.94 12.28 17.63
C LYS A 417 22.79 13.27 17.43
N SER A 418 21.90 13.03 16.45
CA SER A 418 20.81 13.95 16.13
C SER A 418 19.77 14.06 17.24
N LEU A 419 19.48 12.93 17.91
CA LEU A 419 18.44 12.83 18.94
C LEU A 419 19.01 12.71 20.36
N GLY A 420 20.27 12.33 20.51
CA GLY A 420 20.90 12.14 21.83
C GLY A 420 20.48 10.85 22.53
N ILE A 421 20.00 9.85 21.79
CA ILE A 421 19.59 8.53 22.31
C ILE A 421 20.42 7.41 21.67
N PRO A 422 20.58 6.24 22.32
CA PRO A 422 21.19 5.07 21.73
C PRO A 422 20.51 4.60 20.42
N GLN A 423 21.28 4.03 19.49
CA GLN A 423 20.76 3.41 18.25
C GLN A 423 19.65 2.38 18.57
N GLN A 424 19.86 1.60 19.62
CA GLN A 424 18.91 0.59 20.06
C GLN A 424 17.57 1.19 20.52
N GLN A 425 17.57 2.34 21.20
CA GLN A 425 16.32 3.02 21.56
C GLN A 425 15.59 3.52 20.31
N LEU A 426 16.33 4.08 19.35
CA LEU A 426 15.78 4.58 18.09
C LEU A 426 15.07 3.49 17.29
N PHE A 427 15.60 2.27 17.26
CA PHE A 427 14.92 1.10 16.69
C PHE A 427 13.54 0.87 17.32
N PHE A 428 13.42 0.90 18.65
CA PHE A 428 12.15 0.68 19.35
C PHE A 428 11.13 1.80 19.08
N TYR A 429 11.57 3.06 19.01
CA TYR A 429 10.68 4.16 18.63
C TYR A 429 10.18 4.01 17.20
N ALA A 430 11.07 3.68 16.27
CA ALA A 430 10.72 3.51 14.87
C ALA A 430 9.67 2.40 14.69
N LEU A 431 9.85 1.27 15.39
CA LEU A 431 8.88 0.17 15.43
C LEU A 431 7.50 0.62 15.90
N ALA A 432 7.42 1.50 16.90
CA ALA A 432 6.13 1.90 17.48
C ALA A 432 5.33 2.87 16.61
N TYR A 433 5.97 3.66 15.75
CA TYR A 433 5.31 4.75 15.05
C TYR A 433 4.28 4.32 14.00
N SER A 434 4.40 3.12 13.41
CA SER A 434 3.37 2.55 12.52
C SER A 434 2.11 2.09 13.27
N PHE A 435 2.11 2.11 14.60
CA PHE A 435 0.98 1.67 15.44
C PHE A 435 0.36 2.80 16.28
N CYS A 436 0.88 4.02 16.15
CA CYS A 436 0.47 5.12 17.02
C CYS A 436 -0.98 5.53 16.79
N SER A 437 -1.71 5.65 17.89
CA SER A 437 -3.04 6.27 17.97
C SER A 437 -3.10 7.14 19.21
N GLY A 438 -3.56 8.39 19.02
CA GLY A 438 -3.69 9.35 20.10
C GLY A 438 -4.97 9.19 20.92
N THR A 439 -5.84 8.27 20.57
CA THR A 439 -7.02 7.93 21.36
C THR A 439 -6.80 6.65 22.18
N PRO A 440 -7.55 6.48 23.28
CA PRO A 440 -7.51 5.22 24.02
C PRO A 440 -7.91 4.03 23.14
N GLY A 441 -7.08 2.99 23.17
CA GLY A 441 -7.15 1.82 22.33
C GLY A 441 -8.41 0.99 22.59
N LYS A 442 -9.04 0.59 21.49
CA LYS A 442 -10.20 -0.31 21.46
C LYS A 442 -9.86 -1.53 20.63
N ALA A 443 -10.37 -2.68 21.05
CA ALA A 443 -10.20 -3.91 20.32
C ALA A 443 -11.55 -4.38 19.76
N SER A 444 -11.53 -4.88 18.52
CA SER A 444 -12.69 -5.49 17.88
C SER A 444 -12.48 -6.99 17.77
N ILE A 445 -13.52 -7.77 18.05
CA ILE A 445 -13.48 -9.23 17.85
C ILE A 445 -13.48 -9.63 16.38
N LEU A 446 -13.86 -8.72 15.48
CA LEU A 446 -13.88 -8.96 14.04
C LEU A 446 -12.55 -8.61 13.37
N ASP A 447 -11.69 -7.87 14.07
CA ASP A 447 -10.36 -7.52 13.56
C ASP A 447 -9.44 -8.73 13.68
N VAL A 448 -8.64 -8.95 12.65
CA VAL A 448 -7.61 -10.00 12.61
C VAL A 448 -6.35 -9.56 13.34
N HIS A 449 -6.17 -8.26 13.56
CA HIS A 449 -5.05 -7.71 14.32
C HIS A 449 -5.42 -7.52 15.78
N SER A 450 -4.43 -7.67 16.66
CA SER A 450 -4.51 -7.12 18.01
C SER A 450 -4.45 -5.59 17.96
N ALA A 451 -4.99 -4.89 18.95
CA ALA A 451 -4.91 -3.44 19.01
C ALA A 451 -3.43 -2.96 19.03
N GLY A 452 -3.12 -1.86 18.34
CA GLY A 452 -1.73 -1.40 18.14
C GLY A 452 -0.90 -1.26 19.42
N TYR A 453 -1.50 -0.74 20.49
CA TYR A 453 -0.85 -0.63 21.80
C TYR A 453 -0.43 -1.97 22.42
N ILE A 454 -1.20 -3.03 22.14
CA ILE A 454 -0.87 -4.39 22.54
C ILE A 454 0.22 -4.97 21.64
N ARG A 455 0.12 -4.78 20.32
CA ARG A 455 1.13 -5.25 19.36
C ARG A 455 2.52 -4.72 19.73
N VAL A 456 2.65 -3.41 19.91
CA VAL A 456 3.93 -2.75 20.26
C VAL A 456 4.49 -3.27 21.58
N ASN A 457 3.71 -3.24 22.67
CA ASN A 457 4.22 -3.67 23.97
C ASN A 457 4.53 -5.17 24.00
N ALA A 458 3.75 -6.02 23.32
CA ALA A 458 4.01 -7.45 23.23
C ALA A 458 5.31 -7.76 22.48
N MET A 459 5.55 -7.10 21.35
CA MET A 459 6.79 -7.22 20.58
C MET A 459 8.01 -6.78 21.39
N ILE A 460 7.91 -5.64 22.07
CA ILE A 460 9.05 -5.04 22.79
C ILE A 460 9.39 -5.84 24.04
N SER A 461 8.39 -6.30 24.80
CA SER A 461 8.60 -7.19 25.95
C SER A 461 9.28 -8.51 25.56
N GLN A 462 9.14 -8.96 24.31
CA GLN A 462 9.78 -10.17 23.78
C GLN A 462 11.23 -9.97 23.30
N LEU A 463 11.74 -8.74 23.37
CA LEU A 463 13.13 -8.41 23.03
C LEU A 463 13.91 -8.08 24.30
N PRO A 464 14.74 -9.01 24.85
CA PRO A 464 15.52 -8.76 26.08
C PRO A 464 16.44 -7.54 25.99
N GLY A 465 16.78 -7.12 24.77
CA GLY A 465 17.53 -5.90 24.52
C GLY A 465 16.83 -4.63 25.03
N PHE A 466 15.50 -4.60 25.10
CA PHE A 466 14.73 -3.45 25.56
C PHE A 466 15.08 -3.05 26.99
N GLN A 467 15.11 -4.03 27.90
CA GLN A 467 15.45 -3.80 29.31
C GLN A 467 16.80 -3.10 29.45
N LYS A 468 17.80 -3.54 28.67
CA LYS A 468 19.13 -2.93 28.66
C LYS A 468 19.12 -1.54 28.04
N ALA A 469 18.38 -1.35 26.94
CA ALA A 469 18.36 -0.08 26.21
C ALA A 469 17.77 1.07 27.04
N PHE A 470 16.76 0.78 27.87
CA PHE A 470 16.06 1.78 28.70
C PHE A 470 16.37 1.67 30.19
N GLU A 471 17.31 0.79 30.57
CA GLU A 471 17.72 0.54 31.96
C GLU A 471 16.54 0.20 32.90
N CYS A 472 15.56 -0.53 32.38
CA CYS A 472 14.35 -0.87 33.13
C CYS A 472 14.65 -1.83 34.30
N SER A 473 14.11 -1.51 35.48
CA SER A 473 14.14 -2.43 36.63
C SER A 473 13.39 -3.72 36.31
N GLY A 474 13.80 -4.84 36.90
CA GLY A 474 13.10 -6.13 36.73
C GLY A 474 11.63 -6.12 37.15
N ASP A 475 11.25 -5.19 38.03
CA ASP A 475 9.89 -5.01 38.52
C ASP A 475 9.09 -4.00 37.68
N SER A 476 9.65 -3.45 36.60
CA SER A 476 8.93 -2.51 35.76
C SER A 476 7.84 -3.22 34.97
N ARG A 477 6.77 -2.49 34.70
CA ARG A 477 5.56 -3.05 34.09
C ARG A 477 5.84 -3.70 32.73
N MET A 478 6.64 -3.06 31.86
CA MET A 478 7.08 -3.62 30.57
C MET A 478 7.89 -4.92 30.70
N ILE A 479 8.64 -5.10 31.79
CA ILE A 479 9.43 -6.32 32.03
C ILE A 479 8.55 -7.42 32.63
N THR A 480 7.66 -7.07 33.56
CA THR A 480 6.75 -8.04 34.19
C THR A 480 5.63 -8.53 33.26
N SER A 481 5.33 -7.81 32.17
CA SER A 481 4.37 -8.24 31.15
C SER A 481 4.94 -9.27 30.17
N ALA A 482 6.26 -9.48 30.15
CA ALA A 482 6.90 -10.48 29.32
C ALA A 482 6.61 -11.90 29.86
N THR A 483 6.17 -12.80 28.99
CA THR A 483 6.22 -14.24 29.25
C THR A 483 7.63 -14.77 28.99
N GLU A 484 7.82 -16.09 29.06
CA GLU A 484 9.02 -16.71 28.49
C GLU A 484 9.19 -16.26 27.03
N GLN A 485 10.46 -16.07 26.62
CA GLN A 485 10.79 -15.64 25.27
C GLN A 485 10.32 -16.70 24.27
N CYS A 486 9.60 -16.27 23.24
CA CYS A 486 9.08 -17.14 22.20
C CYS A 486 10.14 -17.41 21.14
N ASP A 487 10.94 -18.46 21.33
CA ASP A 487 11.87 -18.96 20.31
C ASP A 487 11.07 -19.72 19.22
N ILE A 488 10.55 -18.98 18.22
CA ILE A 488 9.73 -19.56 17.15
C ILE A 488 10.57 -20.44 16.23
N TYR A 489 11.70 -19.91 15.78
CA TYR A 489 12.69 -20.57 14.93
C TYR A 489 14.11 -20.37 15.50
N GLY A 490 15.02 -21.26 15.11
CA GLY A 490 16.41 -21.30 15.57
C GLY A 490 16.67 -22.43 16.56
N LYS A 491 17.94 -22.56 16.98
CA LYS A 491 18.44 -23.66 17.83
C LYS A 491 17.74 -23.83 19.19
N ASN A 492 17.13 -22.76 19.71
CA ASN A 492 16.44 -22.78 21.01
C ASN A 492 14.93 -23.07 20.87
N ALA A 493 14.42 -23.15 19.64
CA ALA A 493 13.01 -23.42 19.40
C ALA A 493 12.60 -24.79 19.98
N PRO A 494 11.35 -24.95 20.43
CA PRO A 494 10.93 -26.10 21.22
C PRO A 494 11.05 -27.41 20.45
N GLU A 495 11.57 -28.46 21.11
CA GLU A 495 11.60 -29.81 20.55
C GLU A 495 10.17 -30.37 20.46
N ASN A 496 9.66 -30.57 19.25
CA ASN A 496 8.38 -31.24 19.00
C ASN A 496 8.59 -32.36 17.98
N LYS A 497 8.23 -33.60 18.34
CA LYS A 497 8.33 -34.77 17.45
C LYS A 497 6.99 -35.01 16.75
N ARG A 498 7.03 -35.52 15.52
CA ARG A 498 5.84 -35.97 14.79
C ARG A 498 5.12 -37.04 15.62
N HIS A 499 3.86 -36.78 15.98
CA HIS A 499 3.01 -37.76 16.68
C HIS A 499 2.63 -38.91 15.77
#